data_AF-A0A6P0X2S0-F1
#
_entry.id   AF-A0A6P0X2S0-F1
#
_cell.length_a   1.000
_cell.length_b   1.000
_cell.length_c   1.000
_cell.angle_alpha   90.00
_cell.angle_beta   90.00
_cell.angle_gamma   90.00
#
_symmetry.space_group_name_H-M   'P 1'
#
loop_
_entity.id
_entity.type
_entity.pdbx_description
1 polymer ?
#
loop_
_entity_poly.entity_id
_entity_poly.type
_entity_poly.pdbx_seq_one_letter_code
_entity_poly.pdbx_strand_id
1 'polypeptide(L)'
;MKGLVRLLAVLTIAIGCLGLPLKVMASPMPLTYLNSLSSVTLQSSPVLLAEAPVSNPADAKLATKFGNKDKIDLNNSHIRYFREYPGFYPNLASKIIKNAPYGAVEEVLNIPGLSETQKTRLEANKESFIVTDPEAVYNAGDDRFNPGVY
;
A
#
# COMPACT_ATOMS: atom_id res chain seq x y z
N MET A 1 8.09 58.58 -16.36
CA MET A 1 7.30 58.11 -15.19
C MET A 1 6.56 56.79 -15.44
N LYS A 2 5.82 56.63 -16.54
CA LYS A 2 5.03 55.41 -16.82
C LYS A 2 5.85 54.11 -16.96
N GLY A 3 7.08 54.20 -17.48
CA GLY A 3 7.98 53.03 -17.61
C GLY A 3 8.54 52.53 -16.28
N LEU A 4 8.86 53.44 -15.36
CA LEU A 4 9.36 53.09 -14.03
C LEU A 4 8.29 52.40 -13.18
N VAL A 5 7.04 52.87 -13.28
CA VAL A 5 5.88 52.26 -12.58
C VAL A 5 5.62 50.84 -13.07
N ARG A 6 5.77 50.58 -14.37
CA ARG A 6 5.60 49.23 -14.94
C ARG A 6 6.72 48.29 -14.52
N LEU A 7 7.95 48.77 -14.45
CA LEU A 7 9.09 47.97 -14.00
C LEU A 7 8.94 47.57 -12.51
N LEU A 8 8.49 48.50 -11.68
CA LEU A 8 8.22 48.24 -10.25
C LEU A 8 7.09 47.22 -10.06
N ALA A 9 6.01 47.30 -10.85
CA ALA A 9 4.91 46.36 -10.79
C ALA A 9 5.30 44.92 -11.18
N VAL A 10 6.16 44.77 -12.20
CA VAL A 10 6.65 43.45 -12.62
C VAL A 10 7.60 42.88 -11.57
N LEU A 11 8.44 43.72 -10.95
CA LEU A 11 9.34 43.30 -9.88
C LEU A 11 8.57 42.81 -8.65
N THR A 12 7.49 43.48 -8.24
CA THR A 12 6.67 43.06 -7.10
C THR A 12 5.93 41.75 -7.35
N ILE A 13 5.49 41.50 -8.58
CA ILE A 13 4.84 40.23 -8.96
C ILE A 13 5.87 39.10 -8.98
N ALA A 14 7.05 39.35 -9.56
CA ALA A 14 8.13 38.36 -9.59
C ALA A 14 8.59 37.97 -8.18
N ILE A 15 8.72 38.93 -7.25
CA ILE A 15 9.07 38.66 -5.85
C ILE A 15 7.93 37.94 -5.12
N GLY A 16 6.67 38.23 -5.45
CA GLY A 16 5.49 37.52 -4.92
C GLY A 16 5.40 36.05 -5.37
N CYS A 17 5.87 35.73 -6.57
CA CYS A 17 5.92 34.36 -7.10
C CYS A 17 7.03 33.49 -6.48
N LEU A 18 7.98 34.07 -5.71
CA LEU A 18 9.02 33.33 -4.99
C LEU A 18 8.58 32.83 -3.60
N GLY A 19 7.29 32.90 -3.26
CA GLY A 19 6.72 32.14 -2.15
C GLY A 19 7.21 32.56 -0.76
N LEU A 20 7.30 33.86 -0.49
CA LEU A 20 7.44 34.34 0.90
C LEU A 20 6.12 34.06 1.65
N PRO A 21 6.11 33.33 2.77
CA PRO A 21 4.89 33.05 3.50
C PRO A 21 4.36 34.34 4.12
N LEU A 22 3.32 34.89 3.52
CA LEU A 22 2.53 35.99 4.09
C LEU A 22 1.83 35.44 5.33
N LYS A 23 2.45 35.63 6.50
CA LYS A 23 1.82 35.42 7.80
C LYS A 23 0.60 36.34 7.88
N VAL A 24 -0.58 35.76 7.68
CA VAL A 24 -1.86 36.39 8.01
C VAL A 24 -1.83 36.73 9.49
N MET A 25 -1.88 38.03 9.80
CA MET A 25 -1.94 38.55 11.15
C MET A 25 -3.39 38.52 11.64
N ALA A 26 -3.65 37.67 12.63
CA ALA A 26 -4.72 37.91 13.60
C ALA A 26 -4.01 38.32 14.91
N SER A 27 -4.18 39.59 15.30
CA SER A 27 -3.64 40.21 16.53
C SER A 27 -4.66 40.06 17.68
N PRO A 28 -4.32 40.25 18.99
CA PRO A 28 -3.71 41.48 19.56
C PRO A 28 -2.52 41.27 20.56
N MET A 29 -1.66 42.29 20.62
CA MET A 29 -0.48 42.51 21.51
C MET A 29 -0.90 43.13 22.88
N PRO A 30 -0.04 43.52 23.88
CA PRO A 30 1.44 43.63 24.00
C PRO A 30 1.97 43.10 25.39
N LEU A 31 3.20 43.26 25.93
CA LEU A 31 4.16 44.38 25.99
C LEU A 31 5.46 43.88 26.68
N THR A 32 6.63 44.44 26.31
CA THR A 32 7.96 44.32 26.97
C THR A 32 8.56 42.90 26.92
N TYR A 33 9.65 42.60 26.23
CA TYR A 33 11.01 43.10 26.44
C TYR A 33 11.79 43.07 25.12
N LEU A 34 12.38 44.21 24.79
CA LEU A 34 13.44 44.36 23.81
C LEU A 34 14.67 43.54 24.22
N ASN A 35 15.50 43.23 23.22
CA ASN A 35 16.91 42.86 23.32
C ASN A 35 17.23 41.38 23.56
N SER A 36 17.36 40.64 22.47
CA SER A 36 18.67 40.04 22.20
C SER A 36 18.76 39.69 20.71
N LEU A 37 19.86 40.11 20.08
CA LEU A 37 20.29 39.77 18.71
C LEU A 37 20.60 38.27 18.57
N SER A 38 19.60 37.41 18.81
CA SER A 38 19.70 35.95 18.72
C SER A 38 18.96 35.40 17.49
N SER A 39 18.39 36.28 16.64
CA SER A 39 17.55 35.89 15.50
C SER A 39 18.35 35.53 14.25
N VAL A 40 19.46 34.81 14.39
CA VAL A 40 19.85 33.86 13.34
C VAL A 40 19.10 32.57 13.64
N THR A 41 17.79 32.58 13.37
CA THR A 41 17.06 31.34 13.17
C THR A 41 17.56 30.78 11.85
N LEU A 42 18.62 29.98 11.90
CA LEU A 42 18.85 28.95 10.89
C LEU A 42 17.53 28.19 10.84
N GLN A 43 16.71 28.45 9.82
CA GLN A 43 15.56 27.62 9.54
C GLN A 43 16.14 26.23 9.26
N SER A 44 16.17 25.38 10.28
CA SER A 44 16.35 23.95 10.07
C SER A 44 15.12 23.55 9.29
N SER A 45 15.20 23.55 7.97
CA SER A 45 14.14 23.00 7.12
C SER A 45 14.03 21.51 7.47
N PRO A 46 12.98 21.04 8.17
CA PRO A 46 12.81 19.63 8.41
C PRO A 46 11.81 19.13 7.36
N VAL A 47 12.09 19.31 6.07
CA VAL A 47 11.21 18.76 5.03
C VAL A 47 12.06 18.28 3.87
N LEU A 48 12.86 17.27 4.15
CA LEU A 48 13.20 16.25 3.16
C LEU A 48 12.71 14.90 3.70
N LEU A 49 11.46 14.86 4.18
CA LEU A 49 10.74 13.61 4.12
C LEU A 49 10.51 13.37 2.63
N ALA A 50 11.26 12.44 2.05
CA ALA A 50 10.89 11.87 0.77
C ALA A 50 9.40 11.53 0.85
N GLU A 51 8.57 12.20 0.05
CA GLU A 51 7.19 11.81 -0.15
C GLU A 51 7.25 10.41 -0.75
N ALA A 52 7.15 9.38 0.10
CA ALA A 52 7.02 8.02 -0.39
C ALA A 52 5.78 8.02 -1.29
N PRO A 53 5.88 7.54 -2.53
CA PRO A 53 4.74 7.53 -3.43
C PRO A 53 3.62 6.74 -2.75
N VAL A 54 2.51 7.41 -2.46
CA VAL A 54 1.31 6.76 -1.92
C VAL A 54 0.80 5.83 -3.01
N SER A 55 0.98 4.52 -2.81
CA SER A 55 0.56 3.48 -3.74
C SER A 55 -0.63 2.74 -3.16
N ASN A 56 -1.58 2.36 -4.02
CA ASN A 56 -2.65 1.46 -3.65
C ASN A 56 -2.05 0.09 -3.31
N PRO A 57 -2.24 -0.43 -2.08
CA PRO A 57 -1.65 -1.70 -1.68
C PRO A 57 -2.12 -2.88 -2.55
N ALA A 58 -3.36 -2.84 -3.08
CA ALA A 58 -3.85 -3.86 -4.00
C ALA A 58 -3.04 -3.88 -5.30
N ASP A 59 -2.86 -2.70 -5.93
CA ASP A 59 -2.10 -2.59 -7.18
C ASP A 59 -0.62 -2.94 -6.97
N ALA A 60 -0.04 -2.52 -5.84
CA ALA A 60 1.32 -2.87 -5.45
C ALA A 60 1.50 -4.39 -5.34
N LYS A 61 0.52 -5.09 -4.75
CA LYS A 61 0.55 -6.55 -4.64
C LYS A 61 0.35 -7.24 -5.99
N LEU A 62 -0.52 -6.72 -6.86
CA LEU A 62 -0.69 -7.22 -8.22
C LEU A 62 0.57 -7.07 -9.07
N ALA A 63 1.45 -6.11 -8.77
CA ALA A 63 2.75 -5.99 -9.44
C ALA A 63 3.76 -7.10 -9.01
N THR A 64 3.44 -7.88 -7.98
CA THR A 64 4.27 -9.02 -7.53
C THR A 64 3.89 -10.33 -8.24
N LYS A 65 4.51 -11.45 -7.83
CA LYS A 65 4.14 -12.79 -8.30
C LYS A 65 2.65 -13.11 -8.11
N PHE A 66 1.97 -12.48 -7.15
CA PHE A 66 0.53 -12.64 -6.90
C PHE A 66 -0.33 -12.23 -8.11
N GLY A 67 0.05 -11.20 -8.87
CA GLY A 67 -0.73 -10.76 -10.02
C GLY A 67 -0.59 -11.65 -11.26
N ASN A 68 0.28 -12.67 -11.22
CA ASN A 68 0.35 -13.66 -12.27
C ASN A 68 -0.89 -14.56 -12.23
N LYS A 69 -1.72 -14.50 -13.27
CA LYS A 69 -2.99 -15.23 -13.37
C LYS A 69 -2.82 -16.75 -13.55
N ASP A 70 -1.63 -17.22 -13.86
CA ASP A 70 -1.37 -18.64 -14.15
C ASP A 70 -1.24 -19.50 -12.87
N LYS A 71 -1.07 -18.88 -11.70
CA LYS A 71 -0.85 -19.59 -10.43
C LYS A 71 -1.74 -19.05 -9.32
N ILE A 72 -2.18 -19.94 -8.44
CA ILE A 72 -2.91 -19.57 -7.21
C ILE A 72 -1.90 -19.24 -6.12
N ASP A 73 -2.07 -18.08 -5.48
CA ASP A 73 -1.37 -17.76 -4.24
C ASP A 73 -2.13 -18.34 -3.05
N LEU A 74 -1.50 -19.30 -2.37
CA LEU A 74 -2.08 -20.01 -1.22
C LEU A 74 -2.37 -19.09 -0.03
N ASN A 75 -1.76 -17.91 0.03
CA ASN A 75 -1.95 -16.94 1.11
C ASN A 75 -2.92 -15.80 0.78
N ASN A 76 -3.19 -15.52 -0.50
CA ASN A 76 -3.92 -14.31 -0.90
C ASN A 76 -5.08 -14.55 -1.87
N SER A 77 -5.02 -15.60 -2.70
CA SER A 77 -6.08 -15.86 -3.68
C SER A 77 -7.39 -16.25 -3.00
N HIS A 78 -8.50 -15.77 -3.57
CA HIS A 78 -9.84 -16.10 -3.10
C HIS A 78 -10.29 -17.49 -3.56
N ILE A 79 -11.25 -18.08 -2.85
CA ILE A 79 -11.67 -19.48 -2.92
C ILE A 79 -12.13 -19.90 -4.32
N ARG A 80 -12.67 -18.96 -5.10
CA ARG A 80 -13.22 -19.23 -6.42
C ARG A 80 -12.15 -19.56 -7.45
N TYR A 81 -10.88 -19.15 -7.27
CA TYR A 81 -9.77 -19.55 -8.15
C TYR A 81 -9.54 -21.06 -8.11
N PHE A 82 -9.78 -21.71 -6.96
CA PHE A 82 -9.64 -23.16 -6.84
C PHE A 82 -10.67 -23.97 -7.66
N ARG A 83 -11.67 -23.32 -8.28
CA ARG A 83 -12.60 -23.99 -9.21
C ARG A 83 -11.93 -24.43 -10.51
N GLU A 84 -10.80 -23.83 -10.86
CA GLU A 84 -10.01 -24.21 -12.04
C GLU A 84 -9.34 -25.58 -11.89
N TYR A 85 -9.23 -26.08 -10.65
CA TYR A 85 -8.57 -27.35 -10.33
C TYR A 85 -9.60 -28.41 -9.91
N PRO A 86 -9.81 -29.47 -10.72
CA PRO A 86 -10.80 -30.50 -10.43
C PRO A 86 -10.60 -31.16 -9.05
N GLY A 87 -11.66 -31.14 -8.24
CA GLY A 87 -11.66 -31.73 -6.90
C GLY A 87 -11.12 -30.85 -5.77
N PHE A 88 -10.74 -29.59 -6.06
CA PHE A 88 -10.34 -28.64 -5.02
C PHE A 88 -11.53 -27.96 -4.35
N TYR A 89 -12.47 -27.42 -5.14
CA TYR A 89 -13.64 -26.73 -4.62
C TYR A 89 -14.77 -27.72 -4.23
N PRO A 90 -15.50 -27.50 -3.11
CA PRO A 90 -15.25 -26.49 -2.07
C PRO A 90 -14.32 -26.99 -0.95
N ASN A 91 -14.23 -28.30 -0.73
CA ASN A 91 -13.71 -28.87 0.51
C ASN A 91 -12.19 -28.68 0.70
N LEU A 92 -11.39 -29.04 -0.31
CA LEU A 92 -9.93 -28.92 -0.21
C LEU A 92 -9.52 -27.44 -0.22
N ALA A 93 -10.16 -26.62 -1.06
CA ALA A 93 -9.97 -25.17 -1.08
C ALA A 93 -10.25 -24.53 0.29
N SER A 94 -11.34 -24.91 0.96
CA SER A 94 -11.65 -24.42 2.31
C SER A 94 -10.59 -24.81 3.34
N LYS A 95 -10.06 -26.04 3.26
CA LYS A 95 -8.95 -26.48 4.12
C LYS A 95 -7.68 -25.64 3.86
N ILE A 96 -7.34 -25.40 2.60
CA ILE A 96 -6.18 -24.57 2.22
C ILE A 96 -6.32 -23.16 2.80
N ILE A 97 -7.47 -22.50 2.63
CA ILE A 97 -7.67 -21.13 3.12
C ILE A 97 -7.64 -21.08 4.65
N LYS A 98 -8.29 -22.02 5.34
CA LYS A 98 -8.37 -22.04 6.82
C LYS A 98 -7.04 -22.35 7.52
N ASN A 99 -6.10 -22.99 6.82
CA ASN A 99 -4.78 -23.32 7.36
C ASN A 99 -3.67 -22.39 6.83
N ALA A 100 -4.02 -21.39 6.02
CA ALA A 100 -3.10 -20.31 5.66
C ALA A 100 -2.79 -19.44 6.91
N PRO A 101 -1.62 -18.78 6.98
CA PRO A 101 -0.62 -18.66 5.92
C PRO A 101 0.39 -19.83 5.87
N TYR A 102 1.02 -19.98 4.70
CA TYR A 102 2.11 -20.91 4.43
C TYR A 102 3.41 -20.14 4.19
N GLY A 103 4.54 -20.70 4.59
CA GLY A 103 5.88 -20.20 4.25
C GLY A 103 6.41 -20.74 2.92
N ALA A 104 5.98 -21.94 2.53
CA ALA A 104 6.35 -22.59 1.27
C ALA A 104 5.17 -23.42 0.72
N VAL A 105 5.18 -23.70 -0.59
CA VAL A 105 4.09 -24.44 -1.25
C VAL A 105 3.93 -25.84 -0.67
N GLU A 106 5.03 -26.48 -0.28
CA GLU A 106 5.10 -27.83 0.29
C GLU A 106 4.29 -27.98 1.58
N GLU A 107 4.17 -26.91 2.36
CA GLU A 107 3.49 -26.93 3.66
C GLU A 107 2.00 -27.21 3.53
N VAL A 108 1.42 -27.04 2.34
CA VAL A 108 0.02 -27.41 2.05
C VAL A 108 -0.25 -28.91 2.28
N LEU A 109 0.77 -29.76 2.19
CA LEU A 109 0.65 -31.20 2.43
C LEU A 109 0.54 -31.54 3.93
N ASN A 110 0.90 -30.60 4.80
CA ASN A 110 0.88 -30.77 6.25
C ASN A 110 -0.47 -30.40 6.89
N ILE A 111 -1.46 -29.99 6.08
CA ILE A 111 -2.78 -29.62 6.58
C ILE A 111 -3.41 -30.81 7.34
N PRO A 112 -3.89 -30.61 8.58
CA PRO A 112 -4.51 -31.67 9.36
C PRO A 112 -5.79 -32.19 8.70
N GLY A 113 -5.94 -33.51 8.69
CA GLY A 113 -7.14 -34.18 8.20
C GLY A 113 -7.27 -34.23 6.67
N LEU A 114 -6.18 -34.05 5.91
CA LEU A 114 -6.17 -34.37 4.48
C LEU A 114 -6.35 -35.87 4.25
N SER A 115 -7.21 -36.25 3.32
CA SER A 115 -7.25 -37.63 2.82
C SER A 115 -6.09 -37.89 1.85
N GLU A 116 -5.75 -39.15 1.61
CA GLU A 116 -4.71 -39.51 0.65
C GLU A 116 -5.00 -38.96 -0.75
N THR A 117 -6.26 -39.03 -1.21
CA THR A 117 -6.65 -38.44 -2.49
C THR A 117 -6.55 -36.91 -2.51
N GLN A 118 -6.63 -36.24 -1.36
CA GLN A 118 -6.39 -34.79 -1.29
C GLN A 118 -4.90 -34.48 -1.40
N LYS A 119 -4.03 -35.25 -0.72
CA LYS A 119 -2.57 -35.12 -0.83
C LYS A 119 -2.10 -35.33 -2.27
N THR A 120 -2.54 -36.42 -2.92
CA THR A 120 -2.19 -36.68 -4.33
C THR A 120 -2.60 -35.54 -5.26
N ARG A 121 -3.77 -34.91 -5.04
CA ARG A 121 -4.20 -33.76 -5.83
C ARG A 121 -3.34 -32.53 -5.59
N LEU A 122 -2.97 -32.27 -4.34
CA LEU A 122 -2.07 -31.17 -4.00
C LEU A 122 -0.70 -31.36 -4.66
N GLU A 123 -0.13 -32.56 -4.58
CA GLU A 123 1.14 -32.90 -5.23
C GLU A 123 1.06 -32.74 -6.76
N ALA A 124 0.00 -33.26 -7.39
CA ALA A 124 -0.18 -33.18 -8.84
C ALA A 124 -0.34 -31.75 -9.38
N ASN A 125 -0.74 -30.79 -8.54
CA ASN A 125 -0.95 -29.40 -8.91
C ASN A 125 0.04 -28.45 -8.22
N LYS A 126 1.12 -28.97 -7.63
CA LYS A 126 2.06 -28.17 -6.85
C LYS A 126 2.68 -27.01 -7.64
N GLU A 127 2.95 -27.23 -8.93
CA GLU A 127 3.50 -26.22 -9.85
C GLU A 127 2.53 -25.08 -10.14
N SER A 128 1.24 -25.28 -9.90
CA SER A 128 0.19 -24.28 -10.07
C SER A 128 0.04 -23.35 -8.87
N PHE A 129 0.82 -23.57 -7.81
CA PHE A 129 0.75 -22.77 -6.60
C PHE A 129 1.99 -21.89 -6.42
N ILE A 130 1.77 -20.77 -5.76
CA ILE A 130 2.81 -19.90 -5.21
C ILE A 130 2.47 -19.53 -3.78
N VAL A 131 3.46 -18.99 -3.09
CA VAL A 131 3.30 -18.40 -1.77
C VAL A 131 3.92 -17.01 -1.84
N THR A 132 3.14 -16.00 -1.45
CA THR A 132 3.67 -14.68 -1.15
C THR A 132 3.20 -14.25 0.23
N ASP A 133 3.80 -13.18 0.78
CA ASP A 133 3.41 -12.69 2.10
C ASP A 133 1.90 -12.37 2.14
N PRO A 134 1.19 -12.69 3.24
CA PRO A 134 -0.21 -12.33 3.38
C PRO A 134 -0.40 -10.82 3.30
N GLU A 135 -1.34 -10.37 2.47
CA GLU A 135 -1.65 -8.96 2.29
C GLU A 135 -3.04 -8.65 2.85
N ALA A 136 -3.14 -7.64 3.72
CA ALA A 136 -4.39 -7.33 4.42
C ALA A 136 -5.52 -6.97 3.46
N VAL A 137 -5.20 -6.30 2.35
CA VAL A 137 -6.19 -5.87 1.33
C VAL A 137 -6.90 -7.03 0.62
N TYR A 138 -6.35 -8.26 0.68
CA TYR A 138 -6.98 -9.46 0.11
C TYR A 138 -7.46 -10.45 1.16
N ASN A 139 -7.08 -10.27 2.43
CA ASN A 139 -7.33 -11.22 3.50
C ASN A 139 -8.35 -10.73 4.54
N ALA A 140 -8.49 -9.41 4.72
CA ALA A 140 -9.43 -8.85 5.68
C ALA A 140 -10.88 -9.19 5.30
N GLY A 141 -11.79 -9.16 6.28
CA GLY A 141 -13.24 -9.25 6.02
C GLY A 141 -13.74 -10.58 5.42
N ASP A 142 -12.96 -11.66 5.51
CA ASP A 142 -13.24 -12.92 4.81
C ASP A 142 -13.31 -12.76 3.27
N ASP A 143 -12.60 -11.77 2.71
CA ASP A 143 -12.54 -11.49 1.27
C ASP A 143 -12.03 -12.68 0.45
N ARG A 144 -11.22 -13.55 1.08
CA ARG A 144 -10.81 -14.83 0.46
C ARG A 144 -11.98 -15.79 0.25
N PHE A 145 -13.06 -15.70 1.01
CA PHE A 145 -14.28 -16.48 0.78
C PHE A 145 -15.25 -15.75 -0.13
N ASN A 146 -15.44 -14.44 0.09
CA ASN A 146 -16.35 -13.62 -0.70
C ASN A 146 -15.76 -12.22 -0.96
N PRO A 147 -15.08 -12.01 -2.10
CA PRO A 147 -14.53 -10.71 -2.47
C PRO A 147 -15.58 -9.74 -3.05
N GLY A 148 -16.89 -10.09 -3.01
CA GLY A 148 -17.96 -9.26 -3.57
C GLY A 148 -18.06 -9.27 -5.11
N VAL A 149 -17.40 -10.22 -5.78
CA VAL A 149 -17.43 -10.38 -7.24
C VAL A 149 -18.12 -11.71 -7.57
N TYR A 150 -19.20 -11.68 -8.36
CA TYR A 150 -20.07 -12.83 -8.67
C TYR A 150 -19.98 -13.24 -10.13
#